data_AF-A0A8T3Q1W0-F1
#
_entry.id   AF-A0A8T3Q1W0-F1
#
_cell.length_a   1.000
_cell.length_b   1.000
_cell.length_c   1.000
_cell.angle_alpha   90.00
_cell.angle_beta   90.00
_cell.angle_gamma   90.00
#
_symmetry.space_group_name_H-M   'P 1'
#
loop_
_entity.id
_entity.type
_entity.pdbx_description
1 polymer ?
#
loop_
_entity_poly.entity_id
_entity_poly.type
_entity_poly.pdbx_seq_one_letter_code
_entity_poly.pdbx_strand_id
1 'polypeptide(L)'
;MTASRVLVITSETELPPGRRVWGTGGWVPAGQREALDWLTLARLLGWDASVARLSGGFLDSAVPVQARWIIIACNPDTIGEDTVSMLAGFLDSEPALIVSRAAAPETPLARLAGVSRSSQRTAGRSLDWKGPATAKQWRTERPLAAETVTLRNDVMTWATLGGSPLVVARRSGMGRVVTLAAHPGEMRDAGGGGTALIRYLLTAGSIAPVAWLDFDNTLVLRMDDPGGAQNVHNREWLYPKLDESDWAAIVRDLRRRDGRLSVLYTAAWVDDGDPSRGVLTIAGAAAPRVAGRVHASPHVIYRETAGDAPAMLSDYSSEFRGIKALRDAGFGDIELHGYTHMHPDTAAWAASPDRYEGLTWFRELGRSAA
;
A
#
# COMPACT_ATOMS: atom_id res chain seq x y z
N MET A 1 10.77 21.23 -9.39
CA MET A 1 9.30 21.27 -9.20
C MET A 1 9.03 21.21 -7.71
N THR A 2 8.28 22.14 -7.15
CA THR A 2 7.82 22.04 -5.75
C THR A 2 6.82 20.89 -5.65
N ALA A 3 7.04 19.96 -4.72
CA ALA A 3 6.10 18.85 -4.50
C ALA A 3 4.70 19.40 -4.19
N SER A 4 3.66 18.77 -4.73
CA SER A 4 2.28 19.19 -4.46
C SER A 4 1.97 18.97 -2.98
N ARG A 5 1.39 19.97 -2.29
CA ARG A 5 1.14 19.94 -0.85
C ARG A 5 -0.25 19.43 -0.50
N VAL A 6 -0.30 18.43 0.38
CA VAL A 6 -1.50 17.86 0.98
C VAL A 6 -1.48 18.11 2.49
N LEU A 7 -2.59 18.59 3.03
CA LEU A 7 -2.86 18.59 4.47
C LEU A 7 -3.90 17.50 4.78
N VAL A 8 -3.56 16.58 5.67
CA VAL A 8 -4.51 15.61 6.24
C VAL A 8 -4.87 16.04 7.65
N ILE A 9 -6.13 16.35 7.88
CA ILE A 9 -6.70 16.68 9.18
C ILE A 9 -7.20 15.39 9.82
N THR A 10 -6.77 15.07 11.03
CA THR A 10 -7.10 13.82 11.72
C THR A 10 -7.59 14.04 13.15
N SER A 11 -8.14 13.01 13.79
CA SER A 11 -8.51 13.04 15.21
C SER A 11 -7.26 12.93 16.10
N GLU A 12 -7.42 13.20 17.40
CA GLU A 12 -6.31 13.03 18.37
C GLU A 12 -5.85 11.57 18.50
N THR A 13 -6.72 10.62 18.17
CA THR A 13 -6.49 9.19 18.37
C THR A 13 -5.74 8.53 17.23
N GLU A 14 -5.82 9.09 16.02
CA GLU A 14 -5.17 8.54 14.83
C GLU A 14 -3.88 9.34 14.53
N LEU A 15 -2.84 8.65 14.07
CA LEU A 15 -1.52 9.24 13.77
C LEU A 15 -0.92 10.09 14.93
N PRO A 16 -0.76 9.54 16.15
CA PRO A 16 -0.21 10.29 17.28
C PRO A 16 1.21 10.80 17.00
N PRO A 17 1.61 11.97 17.56
CA PRO A 17 2.90 12.58 17.28
C PRO A 17 4.05 11.69 17.77
N GLY A 18 5.18 11.73 17.05
CA GLY A 18 6.39 10.99 17.42
C GLY A 18 6.32 9.47 17.22
N ARG A 19 5.15 8.90 16.88
CA ARG A 19 5.05 7.49 16.47
C ARG A 19 5.31 7.38 14.98
N ARG A 20 6.35 6.63 14.61
CA ARG A 20 6.45 6.08 13.25
C ARG A 20 5.22 5.19 13.04
N VAL A 21 4.50 5.42 11.96
CA VAL A 21 3.37 4.55 11.61
C VAL A 21 3.93 3.28 11.02
N TRP A 22 4.08 2.27 11.86
CA TRP A 22 4.39 0.92 11.43
C TRP A 22 3.07 0.21 11.15
N GLY A 23 3.01 -0.58 10.08
CA GLY A 23 1.88 -1.49 9.88
C GLY A 23 1.76 -2.39 11.10
N THR A 24 0.55 -2.57 11.62
CA THR A 24 0.30 -3.37 12.84
C THR A 24 0.40 -4.88 12.60
N GLY A 25 0.70 -5.30 11.37
CA GLY A 25 0.65 -6.71 10.94
C GLY A 25 -0.78 -7.27 10.81
N GLY A 26 -1.82 -6.50 11.17
CA GLY A 26 -3.22 -6.90 11.10
C GLY A 26 -4.09 -5.90 10.33
N TRP A 27 -5.28 -6.35 9.91
CA TRP A 27 -6.25 -5.50 9.21
C TRP A 27 -6.98 -4.58 10.20
N VAL A 28 -6.51 -3.34 10.33
CA VAL A 28 -7.17 -2.30 11.15
C VAL A 28 -8.51 -1.93 10.51
N PRO A 29 -9.66 -1.85 11.21
CA PRO A 29 -10.93 -1.48 10.58
C PRO A 29 -10.88 -0.10 9.91
N ALA A 30 -11.63 0.08 8.81
CA ALA A 30 -11.62 1.31 8.01
C ALA A 30 -11.79 2.59 8.84
N GLY A 31 -12.73 2.61 9.79
CA GLY A 31 -12.99 3.77 10.66
C GLY A 31 -11.88 4.14 11.65
N GLN A 32 -10.82 3.32 11.77
CA GLN A 32 -9.67 3.56 12.64
C GLN A 32 -8.38 3.91 11.87
N ARG A 33 -8.44 3.95 10.54
CA ARG A 33 -7.27 4.19 9.67
C ARG A 33 -7.56 5.19 8.54
N GLU A 34 -8.57 6.04 8.70
CA GLU A 34 -9.00 6.97 7.65
C GLU A 34 -7.86 7.92 7.25
N ALA A 35 -7.24 8.57 8.23
CA ALA A 35 -6.14 9.50 8.00
C ALA A 35 -4.87 8.80 7.53
N LEU A 36 -4.57 7.61 8.07
CA LEU A 36 -3.45 6.79 7.63
C LEU A 36 -3.61 6.39 6.16
N ASP A 37 -4.79 5.96 5.72
CA ASP A 37 -4.99 5.56 4.33
C ASP A 37 -4.85 6.77 3.38
N TRP A 38 -5.32 7.97 3.77
CA TRP A 38 -5.13 9.19 2.99
C TRP A 38 -3.66 9.64 2.94
N LEU A 39 -2.98 9.64 4.08
CA LEU A 39 -1.56 9.98 4.18
C LEU A 39 -0.72 9.02 3.32
N THR A 40 -1.02 7.73 3.39
CA THR A 40 -0.36 6.69 2.60
C THR A 40 -0.60 6.90 1.12
N LEU A 41 -1.84 7.12 0.70
CA LEU A 41 -2.17 7.40 -0.70
C LEU A 41 -1.43 8.64 -1.22
N ALA A 42 -1.45 9.75 -0.49
CA ALA A 42 -0.77 10.98 -0.90
C ALA A 42 0.74 10.77 -1.08
N ARG A 43 1.38 10.06 -0.14
CA ARG A 43 2.81 9.74 -0.22
C ARG A 43 3.14 8.80 -1.37
N LEU A 44 2.32 7.77 -1.59
CA LEU A 44 2.47 6.89 -2.75
C LEU A 44 2.40 7.69 -4.05
N LEU A 45 1.46 8.64 -4.17
CA LEU A 45 1.36 9.52 -5.34
C LEU A 45 2.53 10.48 -5.52
N GLY A 46 3.53 10.47 -4.61
CA GLY A 46 4.72 11.30 -4.66
C GLY A 46 4.50 12.72 -4.16
N TRP A 47 3.46 12.96 -3.35
CA TRP A 47 3.12 14.29 -2.84
C TRP A 47 3.69 14.56 -1.44
N ASP A 48 3.93 15.84 -1.16
CA ASP A 48 4.33 16.31 0.16
C ASP A 48 3.08 16.39 1.05
N ALA A 49 2.98 15.47 2.00
CA ALA A 49 1.80 15.30 2.85
C ALA A 49 2.14 15.57 4.32
N SER A 50 1.45 16.56 4.89
CA SER A 50 1.51 16.96 6.29
C SER A 50 0.23 16.57 7.03
N VAL A 51 0.31 16.50 8.36
CA VAL A 51 -0.81 16.11 9.23
C VAL A 51 -1.07 17.22 10.25
N ALA A 52 -2.34 17.63 10.37
CA ALA A 52 -2.83 18.48 11.46
C ALA A 52 -3.85 17.68 12.28
N ARG A 53 -3.93 17.94 13.59
CA ARG A 53 -4.89 17.26 14.46
C ARG A 53 -5.98 18.19 14.92
N LEU A 54 -7.15 17.61 15.14
CA LEU A 54 -8.25 18.28 15.80
C LEU A 54 -8.22 18.00 17.29
N SER A 55 -8.04 19.04 18.08
CA SER A 55 -8.19 18.99 19.53
C SER A 55 -9.35 19.89 19.94
N GLY A 56 -10.36 19.33 20.62
CA GLY A 56 -11.56 20.08 21.01
C GLY A 56 -12.33 20.73 19.84
N GLY A 57 -12.19 20.20 18.61
CA GLY A 57 -12.80 20.77 17.39
C GLY A 57 -11.97 21.84 16.68
N PHE A 58 -10.77 22.15 17.19
CA PHE A 58 -9.83 23.14 16.65
C PHE A 58 -8.60 22.46 16.05
N LEU A 59 -8.05 23.05 14.99
CA LEU A 59 -6.78 22.60 14.43
C LEU A 59 -5.61 23.01 15.32
N ASP A 60 -4.71 22.07 15.60
CA ASP A 60 -3.48 22.28 16.37
C ASP A 60 -2.40 23.06 15.59
N SER A 61 -2.63 23.31 14.30
CA SER A 61 -1.69 23.93 13.39
C SER A 61 -2.41 24.70 12.28
N ALA A 62 -1.73 25.70 11.72
CA ALA A 62 -2.24 26.48 10.60
C ALA A 62 -2.26 25.64 9.30
N VAL A 63 -3.21 25.95 8.41
CA VAL A 63 -3.22 25.38 7.06
C VAL A 63 -1.96 25.85 6.31
N PRO A 64 -1.15 24.93 5.73
CA PRO A 64 0.02 25.32 4.97
C PRO A 64 -0.34 26.24 3.80
N VAL A 65 0.47 27.29 3.61
CA VAL A 65 0.36 28.15 2.42
C VAL A 65 0.53 27.28 1.17
N GLN A 66 -0.32 27.52 0.15
CA GLN A 66 -0.39 26.74 -1.09
C GLN A 66 -0.76 25.26 -0.90
N ALA A 67 -1.43 24.90 0.21
CA ALA A 67 -2.06 23.59 0.32
C ALA A 67 -3.05 23.40 -0.83
N ARG A 68 -2.82 22.38 -1.64
CA ARG A 68 -3.63 22.10 -2.83
C ARG A 68 -4.80 21.19 -2.53
N TRP A 69 -4.60 20.28 -1.56
CA TRP A 69 -5.65 19.46 -1.00
C TRP A 69 -5.65 19.59 0.52
N ILE A 70 -6.85 19.70 1.08
CA ILE A 70 -7.10 19.62 2.52
C ILE A 70 -8.08 18.47 2.71
N ILE A 71 -7.64 17.40 3.36
CA ILE A 71 -8.44 16.19 3.54
C ILE A 71 -8.85 16.10 4.99
N ILE A 72 -10.15 16.15 5.26
CA ILE A 72 -10.72 15.94 6.60
C ILE A 72 -10.94 14.43 6.77
N ALA A 73 -10.00 13.79 7.46
CA ALA A 73 -9.90 12.35 7.65
C ALA A 73 -10.21 11.94 9.11
N CYS A 74 -11.32 12.43 9.61
CA CYS A 74 -11.85 12.13 10.94
C CYS A 74 -13.39 12.25 10.91
N ASN A 75 -14.04 12.14 12.07
CA ASN A 75 -15.49 12.38 12.14
C ASN A 75 -15.82 13.81 11.66
N PRO A 76 -16.58 13.99 10.56
CA PRO A 76 -16.93 15.32 10.06
C PRO A 76 -17.83 16.10 11.02
N ASP A 77 -18.52 15.42 11.92
CA ASP A 77 -19.48 16.03 12.86
C ASP A 77 -18.78 16.71 14.04
N THR A 78 -17.48 16.48 14.22
CA THR A 78 -16.68 17.08 15.32
C THR A 78 -15.91 18.33 14.89
N ILE A 79 -16.05 18.79 13.65
CA ILE A 79 -15.37 20.00 13.16
C ILE A 79 -16.12 21.25 13.63
N GLY A 80 -15.46 22.10 14.42
CA GLY A 80 -16.04 23.33 14.95
C GLY A 80 -16.18 24.45 13.90
N GLU A 81 -17.02 25.44 14.22
CA GLU A 81 -17.27 26.63 13.37
C GLU A 81 -15.99 27.38 13.01
N ASP A 82 -15.07 27.54 13.96
CA ASP A 82 -13.84 28.31 13.75
C ASP A 82 -12.93 27.61 12.73
N THR A 83 -12.80 26.29 12.83
CA THR A 83 -12.07 25.48 11.84
C THR A 83 -12.73 25.58 10.47
N VAL A 84 -14.06 25.46 10.38
CA VAL A 84 -14.78 25.58 9.11
C VAL A 84 -14.65 26.99 8.52
N SER A 85 -14.70 28.03 9.35
CA SER A 85 -14.55 29.43 8.93
C SER A 85 -13.14 29.70 8.40
N MET A 86 -12.12 29.15 9.05
CA MET A 86 -10.74 29.19 8.57
C MET A 86 -10.60 28.50 7.21
N LEU A 87 -11.18 27.31 7.05
CA LEU A 87 -11.17 26.58 5.78
C LEU A 87 -11.93 27.34 4.67
N ALA A 88 -13.05 27.97 4.99
CA ALA A 88 -13.79 28.81 4.05
C ALA A 88 -12.96 30.01 3.59
N GLY A 89 -12.33 30.74 4.53
CA GLY A 89 -11.47 31.87 4.21
C GLY A 89 -10.22 31.46 3.40
N PHE A 90 -9.70 30.25 3.63
CA PHE A 90 -8.65 29.68 2.79
C PHE A 90 -9.15 29.48 1.34
N LEU A 91 -10.34 28.92 1.15
CA LEU A 91 -10.91 28.73 -0.19
C LEU A 91 -11.26 30.04 -0.91
N ASP A 92 -11.49 31.13 -0.18
CA ASP A 92 -11.71 32.45 -0.78
C ASP A 92 -10.44 33.03 -1.41
N SER A 93 -9.27 32.61 -0.95
CA SER A 93 -7.96 33.12 -1.40
C SER A 93 -7.14 32.12 -2.21
N GLU A 94 -7.38 30.82 -2.05
CA GLU A 94 -6.55 29.76 -2.62
C GLU A 94 -7.39 28.75 -3.45
N PRO A 95 -6.91 28.36 -4.65
CA PRO A 95 -7.57 27.36 -5.49
C PRO A 95 -7.30 25.93 -4.99
N ALA A 96 -7.90 25.58 -3.85
CA ALA A 96 -7.71 24.29 -3.19
C ALA A 96 -8.95 23.38 -3.24
N LEU A 97 -8.71 22.08 -3.05
CA LEU A 97 -9.74 21.06 -2.90
C LEU A 97 -9.85 20.62 -1.44
N ILE A 98 -10.99 20.85 -0.80
CA ILE A 98 -11.31 20.23 0.49
C ILE A 98 -12.06 18.93 0.23
N VAL A 99 -11.63 17.83 0.86
CA VAL A 99 -12.30 16.52 0.77
C VAL A 99 -12.72 16.07 2.16
N SER A 100 -13.98 15.70 2.32
CA SER A 100 -14.52 15.16 3.59
C SER A 100 -15.59 14.12 3.32
N ARG A 101 -15.91 13.29 4.33
CA ARG A 101 -17.19 12.56 4.37
C ARG A 101 -18.37 13.50 4.61
N ALA A 102 -19.57 13.06 4.25
CA ALA A 102 -20.81 13.79 4.53
C ALA A 102 -21.05 13.94 6.04
N ALA A 103 -21.20 15.19 6.47
CA ALA A 103 -21.50 15.56 7.85
C ALA A 103 -23.01 15.50 8.11
N ALA A 104 -23.39 15.38 9.38
CA ALA A 104 -24.77 15.47 9.83
C ALA A 104 -25.41 16.83 9.45
N PRO A 105 -26.75 16.88 9.30
CA PRO A 105 -27.46 18.14 9.05
C PRO A 105 -27.11 19.22 10.08
N GLU A 106 -27.17 20.48 9.67
CA GLU A 106 -26.90 21.66 10.51
C GLU A 106 -25.49 21.76 11.12
N THR A 107 -24.58 20.84 10.80
CA THR A 107 -23.17 20.99 11.17
C THR A 107 -22.49 22.10 10.35
N PRO A 108 -21.44 22.74 10.87
CA PRO A 108 -20.69 23.76 10.13
C PRO A 108 -20.18 23.25 8.78
N LEU A 109 -19.66 22.03 8.77
CA LEU A 109 -19.11 21.42 7.56
C LEU A 109 -20.20 21.10 6.52
N ALA A 110 -21.38 20.64 6.95
CA ALA A 110 -22.52 20.44 6.04
C ALA A 110 -22.95 21.75 5.36
N ARG A 111 -22.96 22.87 6.11
CA ARG A 111 -23.30 24.19 5.53
C ARG A 111 -22.27 24.66 4.53
N LEU A 112 -20.97 24.51 4.83
CA LEU A 112 -19.89 24.86 3.90
C LEU A 112 -19.97 24.00 2.63
N ALA A 113 -20.14 22.69 2.77
CA ALA A 113 -20.26 21.76 1.65
C ALA A 113 -21.56 21.93 0.85
N GLY A 114 -22.61 22.46 1.46
CA GLY A 114 -23.97 22.48 0.91
C GLY A 114 -24.60 21.08 0.82
N VAL A 115 -24.11 20.14 1.64
CA VAL A 115 -24.44 18.72 1.60
C VAL A 115 -24.58 18.20 3.02
N SER A 116 -25.65 17.47 3.30
CA SER A 116 -25.84 16.79 4.58
C SER A 116 -26.11 15.30 4.38
N ARG A 117 -25.64 14.51 5.35
CA ARG A 117 -25.91 13.08 5.46
C ARG A 117 -27.37 12.84 5.84
N SER A 118 -28.04 11.95 5.12
CA SER A 118 -29.35 11.41 5.48
C SER A 118 -29.21 10.16 6.36
N SER A 119 -30.29 9.73 7.01
CA SER A 119 -30.33 8.46 7.76
C SER A 119 -30.47 7.22 6.86
N GLN A 120 -30.76 7.41 5.57
CA GLN A 120 -30.89 6.32 4.61
C GLN A 120 -29.53 5.92 4.04
N ARG A 121 -29.39 4.64 3.70
CA ARG A 121 -28.19 4.09 3.06
C ARG A 121 -28.55 3.48 1.71
N THR A 122 -27.59 3.53 0.80
CA THR A 122 -27.62 2.83 -0.48
C THR A 122 -26.44 1.86 -0.55
N ALA A 123 -26.57 0.82 -1.38
CA ALA A 123 -25.49 -0.12 -1.62
C ALA A 123 -25.42 -0.45 -3.11
N GLY A 124 -24.21 -0.63 -3.61
CA GLY A 124 -24.00 -0.90 -5.02
C GLY A 124 -22.60 -1.40 -5.34
N ARG A 125 -22.36 -1.65 -6.62
CA ARG A 125 -21.03 -2.02 -7.12
C ARG A 125 -20.55 -1.18 -8.30
N SER A 126 -21.46 -0.51 -9.01
CA SER A 126 -21.11 0.36 -10.15
C SER A 126 -20.69 1.72 -9.65
N LEU A 127 -19.51 2.16 -10.04
CA LEU A 127 -18.96 3.48 -9.77
C LEU A 127 -18.86 4.25 -11.08
N ASP A 128 -19.62 5.33 -11.22
CA ASP A 128 -19.70 6.08 -12.47
C ASP A 128 -19.26 7.53 -12.23
N TRP A 129 -18.14 7.94 -12.82
CA TRP A 129 -17.63 9.31 -12.75
C TRP A 129 -18.14 10.18 -13.90
N LYS A 130 -18.64 11.36 -13.53
CA LYS A 130 -19.15 12.43 -14.39
C LYS A 130 -18.63 13.81 -13.97
N GLY A 131 -17.67 13.84 -13.04
CA GLY A 131 -17.03 15.06 -12.56
C GLY A 131 -16.06 15.65 -13.60
N PRO A 132 -15.15 16.53 -13.19
CA PRO A 132 -14.10 17.06 -14.06
C PRO A 132 -13.29 15.93 -14.74
N ALA A 133 -12.76 16.23 -15.93
CA ALA A 133 -12.07 15.28 -16.81
C ALA A 133 -12.99 14.22 -17.46
N THR A 134 -12.37 13.21 -18.07
CA THR A 134 -13.06 12.20 -18.88
C THR A 134 -13.96 11.32 -18.02
N ALA A 135 -15.17 11.03 -18.51
CA ALA A 135 -16.06 10.08 -17.87
C ALA A 135 -15.37 8.70 -17.76
N LYS A 136 -15.51 8.07 -16.59
CA LYS A 136 -14.88 6.77 -16.32
C LYS A 136 -15.78 5.93 -15.44
N GLN A 137 -15.71 4.62 -15.62
CA GLN A 137 -16.49 3.65 -14.86
C GLN A 137 -15.55 2.66 -14.19
N TRP A 138 -15.90 2.29 -12.97
CA TRP A 138 -15.27 1.21 -12.23
C TRP A 138 -16.33 0.32 -11.60
N ARG A 139 -15.88 -0.84 -11.14
CA ARG A 139 -16.69 -1.77 -10.38
C ARG A 139 -15.96 -2.16 -9.11
N THR A 140 -16.67 -2.21 -7.99
CA THR A 140 -16.17 -2.80 -6.75
C THR A 140 -16.41 -4.31 -6.75
N GLU A 141 -15.50 -5.05 -6.12
CA GLU A 141 -15.59 -6.50 -5.97
C GLU A 141 -16.69 -6.87 -4.97
N ARG A 142 -16.75 -6.13 -3.86
CA ARG A 142 -17.77 -6.24 -2.81
C ARG A 142 -18.78 -5.10 -2.92
N PRO A 143 -20.05 -5.29 -2.52
CA PRO A 143 -20.99 -4.18 -2.40
C PRO A 143 -20.42 -3.11 -1.48
N LEU A 144 -20.34 -1.87 -1.98
CA LEU A 144 -20.01 -0.70 -1.19
C LEU A 144 -21.30 -0.15 -0.59
N ALA A 145 -21.29 0.19 0.70
CA ALA A 145 -22.35 0.96 1.33
C ALA A 145 -22.00 2.45 1.28
N ALA A 146 -23.01 3.28 1.05
CA ALA A 146 -22.91 4.73 1.12
C ALA A 146 -24.13 5.29 1.83
N GLU A 147 -23.96 6.39 2.54
CA GLU A 147 -25.07 7.20 3.02
C GLU A 147 -25.77 7.86 1.82
N THR A 148 -27.08 8.09 1.90
CA THR A 148 -27.70 9.03 0.97
C THR A 148 -27.45 10.45 1.47
N VAL A 149 -27.40 11.40 0.53
CA VAL A 149 -27.06 12.79 0.82
C VAL A 149 -28.15 13.72 0.32
N THR A 150 -28.45 14.75 1.12
CA THR A 150 -29.30 15.86 0.70
C THR A 150 -28.41 16.96 0.14
N LEU A 151 -28.73 17.42 -1.08
CA LEU A 151 -27.92 18.36 -1.84
C LEU A 151 -28.63 19.70 -1.94
N ARG A 152 -27.89 20.80 -1.81
CA ARG A 152 -28.34 22.12 -2.27
C ARG A 152 -28.27 22.19 -3.81
N ASN A 153 -29.01 23.13 -4.39
CA ASN A 153 -29.12 23.29 -5.84
C ASN A 153 -27.80 23.63 -6.54
N ASP A 154 -26.82 24.20 -5.83
CA ASP A 154 -25.51 24.57 -6.34
C ASP A 154 -24.45 23.46 -6.21
N VAL A 155 -24.85 22.27 -5.76
CA VAL A 155 -23.98 21.10 -5.62
C VAL A 155 -24.09 20.21 -6.84
N MET A 156 -22.94 19.80 -7.36
CA MET A 156 -22.82 18.88 -8.50
C MET A 156 -22.45 17.47 -8.05
N THR A 157 -23.07 16.46 -8.65
CA THR A 157 -22.65 15.06 -8.49
C THR A 157 -21.50 14.74 -9.45
N TRP A 158 -20.33 14.41 -8.91
CA TRP A 158 -19.16 13.99 -9.67
C TRP A 158 -19.07 12.49 -9.85
N ALA A 159 -19.59 11.70 -8.92
CA ALA A 159 -19.67 10.26 -9.10
C ALA A 159 -20.91 9.66 -8.45
N THR A 160 -21.37 8.54 -9.00
CA THR A 160 -22.51 7.79 -8.47
C THR A 160 -22.14 6.35 -8.11
N LEU A 161 -22.83 5.81 -7.09
CA LEU A 161 -22.87 4.39 -6.73
C LEU A 161 -24.22 3.82 -7.15
N GLY A 162 -24.26 3.02 -8.22
CA GLY A 162 -25.52 2.46 -8.73
C GLY A 162 -26.58 3.55 -9.04
N GLY A 163 -26.14 4.69 -9.55
CA GLY A 163 -27.00 5.85 -9.84
C GLY A 163 -27.24 6.82 -8.67
N SER A 164 -26.96 6.43 -7.43
CA SER A 164 -27.06 7.32 -6.26
C SER A 164 -25.82 8.20 -6.11
N PRO A 165 -25.89 9.48 -5.69
CA PRO A 165 -24.71 10.32 -5.49
C PRO A 165 -23.70 9.70 -4.50
N LEU A 166 -22.44 9.62 -4.90
CA LEU A 166 -21.34 9.08 -4.10
C LEU A 166 -20.26 10.13 -3.81
N VAL A 167 -19.89 10.90 -4.84
CA VAL A 167 -18.97 12.02 -4.73
C VAL A 167 -19.70 13.24 -5.26
N VAL A 168 -19.83 14.25 -4.41
CA VAL A 168 -20.49 15.51 -4.77
C VAL A 168 -19.56 16.67 -4.47
N ALA A 169 -19.69 17.76 -5.21
CA ALA A 169 -18.80 18.90 -5.08
C ALA A 169 -19.55 20.22 -5.20
N ARG A 170 -19.11 21.19 -4.42
CA ARG A 170 -19.60 22.56 -4.42
C ARG A 170 -18.43 23.51 -4.60
N ARG A 171 -18.61 24.53 -5.45
CA ARG A 171 -17.64 25.63 -5.55
C ARG A 171 -17.78 26.54 -4.33
N SER A 172 -16.67 26.93 -3.73
CA SER A 172 -16.63 27.92 -2.64
C SER A 172 -15.40 28.79 -2.86
N GLY A 173 -15.59 30.09 -3.04
CA GLY A 173 -14.51 31.01 -3.39
C GLY A 173 -13.78 30.60 -4.68
N MET A 174 -12.45 30.57 -4.59
CA MET A 174 -11.53 30.08 -5.62
C MET A 174 -11.40 28.55 -5.61
N GLY A 175 -11.79 27.91 -4.50
CA GLY A 175 -11.67 26.48 -4.26
C GLY A 175 -12.96 25.66 -4.48
N ARG A 176 -12.91 24.42 -4.00
CA ARG A 176 -14.03 23.48 -4.00
C ARG A 176 -14.07 22.65 -2.73
N VAL A 177 -15.28 22.33 -2.30
CA VAL A 177 -15.54 21.36 -1.24
C VAL A 177 -16.14 20.11 -1.88
N VAL A 178 -15.49 18.98 -1.68
CA VAL A 178 -15.92 17.66 -2.14
C VAL A 178 -16.35 16.84 -0.94
N THR A 179 -17.53 16.25 -1.08
CA THR A 179 -18.13 15.40 -0.05
C THR A 179 -18.26 13.97 -0.57
N LEU A 180 -17.77 13.02 0.22
CA LEU A 180 -17.91 11.59 0.02
C LEU A 180 -19.11 11.07 0.81
N ALA A 181 -20.01 10.36 0.14
CA ALA A 181 -21.16 9.73 0.77
C ALA A 181 -20.80 8.39 1.45
N ALA A 182 -19.63 7.83 1.17
CA ALA A 182 -19.11 6.60 1.77
C ALA A 182 -17.80 6.85 2.52
N HIS A 183 -17.44 5.94 3.42
CA HIS A 183 -16.16 6.00 4.11
C HIS A 183 -15.02 5.63 3.14
N PRO A 184 -13.96 6.45 2.96
CA PRO A 184 -12.93 6.20 1.95
C PRO A 184 -12.14 4.90 2.23
N GLY A 185 -11.93 4.54 3.49
CA GLY A 185 -11.36 3.22 3.84
C GLY A 185 -12.26 2.05 3.40
N GLU A 186 -13.59 2.18 3.51
CA GLU A 186 -14.52 1.13 3.03
C GLU A 186 -14.57 1.07 1.51
N MET A 187 -14.43 2.22 0.83
CA MET A 187 -14.31 2.27 -0.63
C MET A 187 -13.08 1.50 -1.10
N ARG A 188 -11.92 1.68 -0.44
CA ARG A 188 -10.69 0.91 -0.74
C ARG A 188 -10.90 -0.58 -0.46
N ASP A 189 -11.55 -0.91 0.64
CA ASP A 189 -11.83 -2.31 1.02
C ASP A 189 -12.80 -2.98 0.06
N ALA A 190 -13.71 -2.25 -0.57
CA ALA A 190 -14.65 -2.82 -1.54
C ALA A 190 -13.95 -3.33 -2.83
N GLY A 191 -12.65 -3.09 -3.01
CA GLY A 191 -11.81 -3.60 -4.10
C GLY A 191 -11.11 -2.48 -4.88
N GLY A 192 -10.38 -2.85 -5.94
CA GLY A 192 -9.55 -1.90 -6.71
C GLY A 192 -10.30 -0.68 -7.27
N GLY A 193 -11.59 -0.83 -7.60
CA GLY A 193 -12.42 0.25 -8.15
C GLY A 193 -12.59 1.46 -7.22
N GLY A 194 -12.72 1.25 -5.90
CA GLY A 194 -12.89 2.36 -4.96
C GLY A 194 -11.60 3.15 -4.76
N THR A 195 -10.45 2.46 -4.68
CA THR A 195 -9.13 3.10 -4.67
C THR A 195 -8.90 3.91 -5.96
N ALA A 196 -9.24 3.35 -7.12
CA ALA A 196 -9.09 4.03 -8.40
C ALA A 196 -9.94 5.29 -8.48
N LEU A 197 -11.19 5.25 -8.00
CA LEU A 197 -12.07 6.41 -7.96
C LEU A 197 -11.57 7.50 -6.98
N ILE A 198 -11.07 7.12 -5.80
CA ILE A 198 -10.49 8.07 -4.84
C ILE A 198 -9.27 8.78 -5.43
N ARG A 199 -8.37 8.03 -6.08
CA ARG A 199 -7.20 8.60 -6.76
C ARG A 199 -7.64 9.54 -7.89
N TYR A 200 -8.61 9.12 -8.70
CA TYR A 200 -9.13 9.93 -9.79
C TYR A 200 -9.79 11.22 -9.29
N LEU A 201 -10.49 11.17 -8.16
CA LEU A 201 -11.02 12.35 -7.49
C LEU A 201 -9.90 13.36 -7.16
N LEU A 202 -8.80 12.92 -6.55
CA LEU A 202 -7.72 13.83 -6.16
C LEU A 202 -7.01 14.45 -7.37
N THR A 203 -6.84 13.69 -8.46
CA THR A 203 -6.14 14.16 -9.66
C THR A 203 -7.05 14.97 -10.57
N ALA A 204 -8.19 14.40 -11.01
CA ALA A 204 -9.12 15.07 -11.92
C ALA A 204 -9.91 16.20 -11.24
N GLY A 205 -10.21 16.07 -9.94
CA GLY A 205 -10.91 17.10 -9.17
C GLY A 205 -10.04 18.32 -8.82
N SER A 206 -8.73 18.21 -9.01
CA SER A 206 -7.78 19.30 -8.76
C SER A 206 -8.06 20.49 -9.67
N ILE A 207 -7.87 21.71 -9.15
CA ILE A 207 -8.18 22.94 -9.89
C ILE A 207 -7.11 23.27 -10.94
N ALA A 208 -5.84 22.97 -10.64
CA ALA A 208 -4.72 23.10 -11.56
C ALA A 208 -4.29 21.72 -12.13
N PRO A 209 -3.34 21.65 -13.07
CA PRO A 209 -2.66 20.39 -13.44
C PRO A 209 -1.78 19.87 -12.30
N VAL A 210 -1.79 18.57 -12.05
CA VAL A 210 -1.01 17.90 -10.98
C VAL A 210 -0.06 16.88 -11.59
N ALA A 211 1.15 16.77 -11.06
CA ALA A 211 2.03 15.62 -11.31
C ALA A 211 1.86 14.58 -10.20
N TRP A 212 1.79 13.30 -10.55
CA TRP A 212 1.70 12.19 -9.59
C TRP A 212 2.42 10.96 -10.14
N LEU A 213 2.79 10.05 -9.25
CA LEU A 213 3.26 8.72 -9.63
C LEU A 213 2.06 7.86 -10.05
N ASP A 214 1.97 7.54 -11.33
CA ASP A 214 0.90 6.70 -11.86
C ASP A 214 1.26 5.22 -11.70
N PHE A 215 0.57 4.57 -10.76
CA PHE A 215 0.67 3.12 -10.54
C PHE A 215 -0.45 2.34 -11.23
N ASP A 216 -1.19 2.92 -12.19
CA ASP A 216 -2.10 2.11 -13.00
C ASP A 216 -1.33 0.97 -13.67
N ASN A 217 -1.92 -0.23 -13.64
CA ASN A 217 -1.32 -1.48 -14.12
C ASN A 217 0.02 -1.84 -13.46
N THR A 218 0.36 -1.22 -12.33
CA THR A 218 1.54 -1.60 -11.54
C THR A 218 1.15 -2.61 -10.47
N LEU A 219 1.76 -3.79 -10.52
CA LEU A 219 1.68 -4.80 -9.46
C LEU A 219 2.94 -4.70 -8.60
N VAL A 220 2.78 -4.34 -7.33
CA VAL A 220 3.87 -4.48 -6.34
C VAL A 220 3.68 -5.83 -5.67
N LEU A 221 4.41 -6.84 -6.16
CA LEU A 221 4.45 -8.15 -5.52
C LEU A 221 5.70 -8.17 -4.62
N ARG A 222 5.50 -8.18 -3.30
CA ARG A 222 6.59 -8.51 -2.38
C ARG A 222 6.83 -10.00 -2.51
N MET A 223 7.73 -10.38 -3.41
CA MET A 223 8.21 -11.75 -3.51
C MET A 223 9.15 -12.03 -2.35
N ASP A 224 8.99 -13.20 -1.72
CA ASP A 224 9.86 -13.67 -0.66
C ASP A 224 11.27 -13.91 -1.21
N ASP A 225 12.20 -13.01 -0.89
CA ASP A 225 13.66 -13.16 -0.92
C ASP A 225 14.20 -14.26 -1.88
N PRO A 226 13.96 -14.19 -3.21
CA PRO A 226 14.48 -15.18 -4.15
C PRO A 226 16.00 -15.29 -4.01
N GLY A 227 16.55 -16.50 -4.08
CA GLY A 227 17.96 -16.73 -3.75
C GLY A 227 18.31 -16.93 -2.27
N GLY A 228 17.45 -16.56 -1.32
CA GLY A 228 17.76 -16.67 0.12
C GLY A 228 17.60 -18.10 0.67
N ALA A 229 18.44 -18.49 1.65
CA ALA A 229 18.49 -19.83 2.25
C ALA A 229 17.45 -20.09 3.37
N GLN A 230 16.79 -19.03 3.86
CA GLN A 230 15.87 -19.08 4.99
C GLN A 230 14.70 -20.03 4.79
N ASN A 231 14.21 -20.20 3.56
CA ASN A 231 13.12 -21.12 3.26
C ASN A 231 13.52 -22.60 3.31
N VAL A 232 14.80 -22.92 3.50
CA VAL A 232 15.31 -24.29 3.72
C VAL A 232 15.66 -24.53 5.19
N HIS A 233 16.04 -23.47 5.91
CA HIS A 233 16.51 -23.58 7.29
C HIS A 233 15.43 -23.30 8.32
N ASN A 234 14.48 -22.41 8.03
CA ASN A 234 13.38 -22.10 8.94
C ASN A 234 12.22 -23.09 8.74
N ARG A 235 11.91 -23.86 9.79
CA ARG A 235 10.84 -24.88 9.77
C ARG A 235 9.45 -24.31 9.54
N GLU A 236 9.17 -23.11 10.02
CA GLU A 236 7.87 -22.44 9.84
C GLU A 236 7.73 -21.84 8.44
N TRP A 237 8.83 -21.75 7.68
CA TRP A 237 8.92 -21.08 6.38
C TRP A 237 9.45 -22.02 5.29
N LEU A 238 9.14 -23.32 5.39
CA LEU A 238 9.62 -24.33 4.45
C LEU A 238 8.69 -24.43 3.22
N TYR A 239 9.17 -24.05 2.04
CA TYR A 239 8.43 -24.19 0.77
C TYR A 239 9.37 -24.34 -0.45
N PRO A 240 8.87 -24.95 -1.56
CA PRO A 240 9.64 -25.11 -2.78
C PRO A 240 9.92 -23.76 -3.46
N LYS A 241 11.13 -23.61 -4.02
CA LYS A 241 11.47 -22.48 -4.87
C LYS A 241 10.74 -22.57 -6.21
N LEU A 242 10.49 -21.41 -6.82
CA LEU A 242 9.93 -21.32 -8.16
C LEU A 242 11.00 -21.75 -9.18
N ASP A 243 10.63 -22.63 -10.10
CA ASP A 243 11.51 -23.08 -11.17
C ASP A 243 11.36 -22.23 -12.45
N GLU A 244 12.14 -22.55 -13.48
CA GLU A 244 12.05 -21.87 -14.79
C GLU A 244 10.63 -21.88 -15.39
N SER A 245 9.86 -22.95 -15.17
CA SER A 245 8.51 -23.09 -15.71
C SER A 245 7.50 -22.21 -14.97
N ASP A 246 7.66 -22.07 -13.65
CA ASP A 246 6.89 -21.15 -12.81
C ASP A 246 7.16 -19.69 -13.22
N TRP A 247 8.43 -19.33 -13.38
CA TRP A 247 8.82 -17.99 -13.86
C TRP A 247 8.30 -17.71 -15.27
N ALA A 248 8.31 -18.72 -16.16
CA ALA A 248 7.70 -18.59 -17.49
C ALA A 248 6.17 -18.37 -17.40
N ALA A 249 5.48 -18.98 -16.43
CA ALA A 249 4.07 -18.73 -16.17
C ALA A 249 3.81 -17.29 -15.71
N ILE A 250 4.64 -16.77 -14.79
CA ILE A 250 4.60 -15.37 -14.36
C ILE A 250 4.76 -14.43 -15.55
N VAL A 251 5.74 -14.69 -16.44
CA VAL A 251 5.95 -13.88 -17.66
C VAL A 251 4.72 -13.89 -18.57
N ARG A 252 4.06 -15.04 -18.76
CA ARG A 252 2.81 -15.10 -19.55
C ARG A 252 1.72 -14.22 -18.95
N ASP A 253 1.60 -14.20 -17.63
CA ASP A 253 0.62 -13.39 -16.92
C ASP A 253 0.92 -11.90 -16.97
N LEU A 254 2.18 -11.51 -16.78
CA LEU A 254 2.64 -10.13 -16.94
C LEU A 254 2.35 -9.64 -18.36
N ARG A 255 2.70 -10.43 -19.38
CA ARG A 255 2.43 -10.10 -20.79
C ARG A 255 0.94 -9.89 -21.07
N ARG A 256 0.09 -10.79 -20.56
CA ARG A 256 -1.38 -10.69 -20.74
C ARG A 256 -1.96 -9.40 -20.16
N ARG A 257 -1.29 -8.80 -19.17
CA ARG A 257 -1.77 -7.65 -18.38
C ARG A 257 -0.99 -6.37 -18.63
N ASP A 258 -0.06 -6.36 -19.58
CA ASP A 258 0.90 -5.26 -19.80
C ASP A 258 1.63 -4.86 -18.51
N GLY A 259 1.97 -5.86 -17.68
CA GLY A 259 2.59 -5.69 -16.38
C GLY A 259 4.11 -5.83 -16.43
N ARG A 260 4.78 -5.25 -15.43
CA ARG A 260 6.22 -5.43 -15.16
C ARG A 260 6.44 -5.85 -13.71
N LEU A 261 7.55 -6.51 -13.44
CA LEU A 261 7.93 -7.00 -12.11
C LEU A 261 9.37 -6.57 -11.76
N SER A 262 9.60 -6.12 -10.54
CA SER A 262 10.97 -5.93 -10.01
C SER A 262 11.25 -7.02 -8.99
N VAL A 263 12.35 -7.75 -9.18
CA VAL A 263 12.75 -8.88 -8.33
C VAL A 263 13.91 -8.47 -7.44
N LEU A 264 13.66 -8.39 -6.14
CA LEU A 264 14.69 -8.17 -5.12
C LEU A 264 15.39 -9.50 -4.82
N TYR A 265 16.55 -9.76 -5.42
CA TYR A 265 17.27 -11.03 -5.33
C TYR A 265 18.32 -11.04 -4.20
N THR A 266 18.41 -12.15 -3.47
CA THR A 266 19.45 -12.44 -2.47
C THR A 266 20.58 -13.24 -3.11
N ALA A 267 21.74 -12.64 -3.24
CA ALA A 267 22.84 -13.23 -4.01
C ALA A 267 23.57 -14.37 -3.28
N ALA A 268 23.41 -14.50 -1.96
CA ALA A 268 24.22 -15.40 -1.16
C ALA A 268 23.38 -16.36 -0.29
N TRP A 269 23.77 -17.63 -0.32
CA TRP A 269 23.13 -18.76 0.35
C TRP A 269 24.02 -19.26 1.49
N VAL A 270 23.51 -19.32 2.71
CA VAL A 270 24.28 -19.72 3.89
C VAL A 270 24.00 -21.18 4.22
N ASP A 271 25.05 -21.97 4.40
CA ASP A 271 24.98 -23.38 4.77
C ASP A 271 24.84 -23.58 6.29
N ASP A 272 23.95 -24.46 6.74
CA ASP A 272 23.82 -24.84 8.15
C ASP A 272 24.89 -25.84 8.61
N GLY A 273 25.59 -26.47 7.64
CA GLY A 273 26.64 -27.45 7.91
C GLY A 273 26.16 -28.83 8.35
N ASP A 274 24.86 -29.13 8.28
CA ASP A 274 24.29 -30.40 8.75
C ASP A 274 24.17 -31.43 7.61
N PRO A 275 25.09 -32.42 7.51
CA PRO A 275 25.06 -33.40 6.44
C PRO A 275 23.90 -34.39 6.54
N SER A 276 23.24 -34.49 7.69
CA SER A 276 22.10 -35.39 7.85
C SER A 276 20.84 -34.85 7.17
N ARG A 277 20.75 -33.52 7.02
CA ARG A 277 19.56 -32.85 6.47
C ARG A 277 19.49 -32.84 4.96
N GLY A 278 20.60 -33.03 4.25
CA GLY A 278 20.56 -32.93 2.80
C GLY A 278 21.92 -32.88 2.10
N VAL A 279 21.84 -32.94 0.78
CA VAL A 279 22.99 -32.88 -0.13
C VAL A 279 23.03 -31.50 -0.78
N LEU A 280 24.20 -30.87 -0.69
CA LEU A 280 24.48 -29.57 -1.30
C LEU A 280 25.33 -29.76 -2.56
N THR A 281 24.88 -29.18 -3.67
CA THR A 281 25.62 -29.12 -4.94
C THR A 281 25.85 -27.66 -5.32
N ILE A 282 27.10 -27.31 -5.63
CA ILE A 282 27.52 -25.97 -6.03
C ILE A 282 28.12 -26.04 -7.42
N ALA A 283 27.54 -25.30 -8.38
CA ALA A 283 27.98 -25.28 -9.78
C ALA A 283 28.12 -26.69 -10.39
N GLY A 284 27.20 -27.60 -10.04
CA GLY A 284 27.17 -28.97 -10.53
C GLY A 284 28.07 -29.97 -9.79
N ALA A 285 28.88 -29.52 -8.82
CA ALA A 285 29.73 -30.40 -8.01
C ALA A 285 29.18 -30.55 -6.58
N ALA A 286 29.25 -31.76 -6.03
CA ALA A 286 28.93 -31.98 -4.62
C ALA A 286 29.85 -31.14 -3.73
N ALA A 287 29.27 -30.44 -2.76
CA ALA A 287 30.01 -29.59 -1.84
C ALA A 287 29.94 -30.15 -0.40
N PRO A 288 31.05 -30.07 0.37
CA PRO A 288 31.01 -30.43 1.77
C PRO A 288 30.12 -29.44 2.54
N ARG A 289 29.34 -29.97 3.48
CA ARG A 289 28.51 -29.16 4.38
C ARG A 289 29.38 -28.48 5.42
N VAL A 290 29.41 -27.16 5.44
CA VAL A 290 30.24 -26.36 6.36
C VAL A 290 29.40 -25.25 6.95
N ALA A 291 29.20 -25.30 8.26
CA ALA A 291 28.30 -24.38 8.94
C ALA A 291 28.75 -22.92 8.79
N GLY A 292 27.80 -22.05 8.45
CA GLY A 292 28.00 -20.63 8.22
C GLY A 292 28.72 -20.27 6.93
N ARG A 293 29.10 -21.26 6.10
CA ARG A 293 29.71 -21.00 4.79
C ARG A 293 28.70 -20.35 3.85
N VAL A 294 29.15 -19.33 3.14
CA VAL A 294 28.34 -18.59 2.18
C VAL A 294 28.68 -19.01 0.75
N HIS A 295 27.67 -19.35 -0.03
CA HIS A 295 27.77 -19.74 -1.44
C HIS A 295 27.02 -18.73 -2.32
N ALA A 296 27.43 -18.59 -3.59
CA ALA A 296 26.67 -17.81 -4.56
C ALA A 296 25.36 -18.56 -4.87
N SER A 297 24.23 -17.97 -4.48
CA SER A 297 22.92 -18.60 -4.60
C SER A 297 22.58 -19.10 -6.01
N PRO A 298 22.89 -18.35 -7.10
CA PRO A 298 22.65 -18.81 -8.47
C PRO A 298 23.31 -20.13 -8.87
N HIS A 299 24.23 -20.66 -8.06
CA HIS A 299 24.94 -21.91 -8.32
C HIS A 299 24.54 -23.04 -7.35
N VAL A 300 23.60 -22.78 -6.45
CA VAL A 300 23.21 -23.73 -5.40
C VAL A 300 22.08 -24.63 -5.88
N ILE A 301 22.21 -25.92 -5.60
CA ILE A 301 21.12 -26.88 -5.58
C ILE A 301 21.18 -27.60 -4.24
N TYR A 302 20.10 -27.54 -3.47
CA TYR A 302 19.96 -28.24 -2.20
C TYR A 302 18.85 -29.28 -2.30
N ARG A 303 19.19 -30.53 -1.95
CA ARG A 303 18.23 -31.63 -1.88
C ARG A 303 18.12 -32.09 -0.44
N GLU A 304 16.95 -31.90 0.16
CA GLU A 304 16.70 -32.36 1.52
C GLU A 304 16.66 -33.89 1.58
N THR A 305 17.22 -34.46 2.65
CA THR A 305 17.06 -35.87 2.99
C THR A 305 15.77 -36.01 3.78
N ALA A 306 14.66 -36.24 3.09
CA ALA A 306 13.41 -36.59 3.73
C ALA A 306 13.39 -38.12 3.92
N GLY A 307 13.09 -38.59 5.14
CA GLY A 307 12.97 -40.02 5.44
C GLY A 307 11.90 -40.71 4.58
N ASP A 308 10.67 -40.79 5.08
CA ASP A 308 9.53 -41.36 4.32
C ASP A 308 8.74 -40.32 3.50
N ALA A 309 9.04 -39.03 3.67
CA ALA A 309 8.42 -37.94 2.91
C ALA A 309 9.17 -37.67 1.58
N PRO A 310 8.54 -37.09 0.56
CA PRO A 310 9.23 -36.69 -0.66
C PRO A 310 10.29 -35.63 -0.35
N ALA A 311 11.54 -35.90 -0.76
CA ALA A 311 12.66 -34.97 -0.63
C ALA A 311 12.37 -33.64 -1.34
N MET A 312 12.42 -32.53 -0.60
CA MET A 312 12.29 -31.21 -1.20
C MET A 312 13.57 -30.85 -1.97
N LEU A 313 13.40 -30.46 -3.24
CA LEU A 313 14.46 -29.92 -4.07
C LEU A 313 14.35 -28.40 -4.10
N SER A 314 15.41 -27.72 -3.67
CA SER A 314 15.56 -26.26 -3.82
C SER A 314 16.64 -25.99 -4.86
N ASP A 315 16.21 -25.74 -6.10
CA ASP A 315 17.09 -25.43 -7.24
C ASP A 315 17.15 -23.91 -7.48
N TYR A 316 18.07 -23.26 -6.78
CA TYR A 316 18.33 -21.82 -6.91
C TYR A 316 18.93 -21.45 -8.26
N SER A 317 19.57 -22.43 -8.92
CA SER A 317 20.14 -22.24 -10.26
C SER A 317 19.02 -22.13 -11.31
N SER A 318 18.00 -22.98 -11.23
CA SER A 318 16.77 -22.92 -12.04
C SER A 318 16.00 -21.63 -11.77
N GLU A 319 15.77 -21.29 -10.49
CA GLU A 319 15.10 -20.04 -10.09
C GLU A 319 15.78 -18.82 -10.74
N PHE A 320 17.11 -18.69 -10.61
CA PHE A 320 17.84 -17.55 -11.16
C PHE A 320 17.83 -17.51 -12.70
N ARG A 321 17.83 -18.67 -13.39
CA ARG A 321 17.66 -18.71 -14.85
C ARG A 321 16.28 -18.21 -15.27
N GLY A 322 15.23 -18.59 -14.54
CA GLY A 322 13.87 -18.09 -14.75
C GLY A 322 13.77 -16.56 -14.58
N ILE A 323 14.35 -16.03 -13.49
CA ILE A 323 14.41 -14.58 -13.23
C ILE A 323 15.17 -13.84 -14.34
N LYS A 324 16.32 -14.38 -14.78
CA LYS A 324 17.07 -13.80 -15.89
C LYS A 324 16.27 -13.80 -17.18
N ALA A 325 15.56 -14.88 -17.51
CA ALA A 325 14.73 -14.96 -18.70
C ALA A 325 13.59 -13.92 -18.67
N LEU A 326 12.98 -13.67 -17.50
CA LEU A 326 12.01 -12.60 -17.30
C LEU A 326 12.60 -11.22 -17.61
N ARG A 327 13.81 -10.93 -17.12
CA ARG A 327 14.53 -9.68 -17.39
C ARG A 327 14.88 -9.54 -18.87
N ASP A 328 15.47 -10.57 -19.46
CA ASP A 328 15.92 -10.57 -20.85
C ASP A 328 14.72 -10.44 -21.82
N ALA A 329 13.53 -10.88 -21.41
CA ALA A 329 12.27 -10.68 -22.14
C ALA A 329 11.63 -9.28 -21.94
N GLY A 330 12.22 -8.40 -21.13
CA GLY A 330 11.75 -7.02 -20.89
C GLY A 330 10.60 -6.89 -19.89
N PHE A 331 10.20 -7.98 -19.23
CA PHE A 331 9.06 -7.99 -18.29
C PHE A 331 9.46 -7.68 -16.85
N GLY A 332 10.73 -7.40 -16.59
CA GLY A 332 11.15 -6.96 -15.27
C GLY A 332 12.63 -6.68 -15.10
N ASP A 333 12.98 -6.32 -13.88
CA ASP A 333 14.31 -5.90 -13.46
C ASP A 333 14.76 -6.73 -12.24
N ILE A 334 16.08 -6.89 -12.07
CA ILE A 334 16.68 -7.62 -10.94
C ILE A 334 17.46 -6.61 -10.10
N GLU A 335 17.10 -6.49 -8.84
CA GLU A 335 17.76 -5.61 -7.87
C GLU A 335 18.33 -6.43 -6.73
N LEU A 336 19.40 -5.95 -6.09
CA LEU A 336 19.97 -6.60 -4.92
C LEU A 336 19.08 -6.31 -3.70
N HIS A 337 18.49 -7.33 -3.10
CA HIS A 337 17.71 -7.18 -1.87
C HIS A 337 18.60 -7.03 -0.63
N GLY A 338 19.71 -7.75 -0.65
CA GLY A 338 20.62 -7.95 0.45
C GLY A 338 21.61 -9.04 0.06
N TYR A 339 22.76 -9.09 0.73
CA TYR A 339 23.75 -10.13 0.44
C TYR A 339 23.27 -11.49 0.97
N THR A 340 22.84 -11.53 2.24
CA THR A 340 22.19 -12.68 2.89
C THR A 340 20.98 -12.19 3.70
N HIS A 341 19.95 -13.01 3.84
CA HIS A 341 18.84 -12.80 4.80
C HIS A 341 19.06 -13.53 6.13
N MET A 342 20.30 -13.97 6.37
CA MET A 342 20.76 -14.57 7.62
C MET A 342 21.47 -13.54 8.49
N HIS A 343 21.42 -13.75 9.80
CA HIS A 343 22.20 -12.99 10.76
C HIS A 343 23.71 -12.98 10.38
N PRO A 344 24.41 -11.82 10.49
CA PRO A 344 25.81 -11.73 10.10
C PRO A 344 26.76 -12.66 10.88
N ASP A 345 26.43 -12.94 12.15
CA ASP A 345 27.14 -13.93 12.96
C ASP A 345 26.61 -15.35 12.66
N THR A 346 27.07 -15.90 11.53
CA THR A 346 26.67 -17.23 11.07
C THR A 346 27.25 -18.36 11.93
N ALA A 347 28.33 -18.09 12.67
CA ALA A 347 28.92 -19.05 13.61
C ALA A 347 28.04 -19.21 14.87
N ALA A 348 27.55 -18.11 15.44
CA ALA A 348 26.61 -18.15 16.56
C ALA A 348 25.29 -18.82 16.16
N TRP A 349 24.75 -18.48 14.99
CA TRP A 349 23.56 -19.16 14.44
C TRP A 349 23.80 -20.66 14.30
N ALA A 350 24.91 -21.08 13.67
CA ALA A 350 25.24 -22.49 13.49
C ALA A 350 25.35 -23.25 14.82
N ALA A 351 25.84 -22.61 15.88
CA ALA A 351 25.97 -23.21 17.21
C ALA A 351 24.65 -23.21 18.01
N SER A 352 23.65 -22.42 17.59
CA SER A 352 22.43 -22.20 18.37
C SER A 352 21.48 -23.41 18.33
N PRO A 353 20.89 -23.80 19.47
CA PRO A 353 19.90 -24.88 19.50
C PRO A 353 18.59 -24.54 18.78
N ASP A 354 18.28 -23.24 18.63
CA ASP A 354 17.05 -22.74 17.99
C ASP A 354 17.28 -22.28 16.53
N ARG A 355 18.40 -22.66 15.91
CA ARG A 355 18.82 -22.16 14.59
C ARG A 355 17.83 -22.40 13.44
N TYR A 356 16.84 -23.27 13.64
CA TYR A 356 15.81 -23.61 12.66
C TYR A 356 14.41 -23.09 13.01
N GLU A 357 14.23 -22.53 14.21
CA GLU A 357 12.95 -22.00 14.71
C GLU A 357 13.04 -20.50 15.06
N GLY A 358 14.21 -20.01 15.44
CA GLY A 358 14.44 -18.64 15.87
C GLY A 358 14.36 -17.64 14.71
N LEU A 359 13.22 -16.97 14.56
CA LEU A 359 13.03 -15.92 13.54
C LEU A 359 14.06 -14.78 13.62
N THR A 360 14.68 -14.57 14.78
CA THR A 360 15.75 -13.57 14.98
C THR A 360 17.01 -13.84 14.15
N TRP A 361 17.22 -15.08 13.72
CA TRP A 361 18.33 -15.47 12.83
C TRP A 361 18.10 -15.09 11.36
N PHE A 362 16.85 -14.81 10.97
CA PHE A 362 16.44 -14.56 9.59
C PHE A 362 15.90 -13.12 9.46
N ARG A 363 16.75 -12.16 9.06
CA ARG A 363 16.37 -10.73 9.07
C ARG A 363 17.01 -9.90 7.97
N GLU A 364 16.28 -8.87 7.56
CA GLU A 364 16.65 -7.94 6.49
C GLU A 364 17.64 -6.85 6.96
N LEU A 365 17.55 -6.38 8.22
CA LEU A 365 18.36 -5.27 8.78
C LEU A 365 18.65 -5.41 10.31
N GLY A 366 19.76 -4.82 10.81
CA GLY A 366 19.95 -4.48 12.26
C GLY A 366 20.84 -5.40 13.14
N ARG A 367 21.21 -4.96 14.37
CA ARG A 367 22.05 -5.65 15.41
C ARG A 367 21.25 -6.65 16.28
N SER A 368 21.84 -7.35 17.25
CA SER A 368 22.41 -8.72 17.21
C SER A 368 21.45 -9.69 17.91
N ALA A 369 21.60 -11.00 17.74
CA ALA A 369 21.20 -11.97 18.78
C ALA A 369 22.06 -11.72 20.05
N ALA A 370 21.46 -11.89 21.24
CA ALA A 370 22.17 -11.85 22.51
C ALA A 370 22.84 -13.20 22.79
#